data_AF-A0A5N5T6B2-F1
#
_entry.id   AF-A0A5N5T6B2-F1
#
_cell.length_a   1.000
_cell.length_b   1.000
_cell.length_c   1.000
_cell.angle_alpha   90.00
_cell.angle_beta   90.00
_cell.angle_gamma   90.00
#
_symmetry.space_group_name_H-M   'P 1'
#
loop_
_entity.id
_entity.type
_entity.pdbx_description
1 polymer ?
#
loop_
_entity_poly.entity_id
_entity_poly.type
_entity_poly.pdbx_seq_one_letter_code
_entity_poly.pdbx_strand_id
1 'polypeptide(L)'
;MELISFDWTLIAQSIGEDLIGVLASVIVLIVGYNGQVVATSTIRGIRFLQILRMLHVDRQGGTWRLLGSVVFIHRQELITTLYIGFLGLIFSSYFVYLAEKKEDEHVDDYKETDILTYADALWWGV
;
A
#
# COMPACT_ATOMS: atom_id res chain seq x y z
N MET A 1 37.45 -26.70 -11.58
CA MET A 1 37.48 -26.60 -10.11
C MET A 1 37.10 -25.17 -9.75
N GLU A 2 35.87 -24.79 -10.10
CA GLU A 2 35.35 -23.48 -9.70
C GLU A 2 34.62 -23.70 -8.39
N LEU A 3 35.18 -23.11 -7.33
CA LEU A 3 34.58 -23.09 -6.03
C LEU A 3 33.24 -22.36 -6.16
N ILE A 4 32.18 -23.06 -5.79
CA ILE A 4 30.85 -22.53 -5.55
C ILE A 4 31.02 -21.28 -4.68
N SER A 5 30.92 -20.08 -5.25
CA SER A 5 30.99 -18.84 -4.48
C SER A 5 29.74 -18.77 -3.63
N PHE A 6 29.86 -19.23 -2.40
CA PHE A 6 28.82 -19.19 -1.38
C PHE A 6 28.48 -17.72 -1.12
N ASP A 7 27.35 -17.26 -1.65
CA ASP A 7 26.97 -15.86 -1.64
C ASP A 7 26.45 -15.48 -0.23
N TRP A 8 27.39 -15.11 0.64
CA TRP A 8 27.16 -14.80 2.05
C TRP A 8 26.17 -13.64 2.26
N THR A 9 25.94 -12.82 1.23
CA THR A 9 25.00 -11.70 1.27
C THR A 9 23.54 -12.17 1.30
N LEU A 10 23.20 -13.23 0.55
CA LEU A 10 21.86 -13.80 0.51
C LEU A 10 21.51 -14.52 1.81
N ILE A 11 22.49 -15.16 2.45
CA ILE A 11 22.31 -15.84 3.74
C ILE A 11 22.16 -14.81 4.86
N ALA A 12 22.95 -13.73 4.86
CA ALA A 12 22.80 -12.65 5.84
C ALA A 12 21.44 -11.95 5.73
N GLN A 13 20.93 -11.77 4.51
CA GLN A 13 19.62 -11.15 4.28
C GLN A 13 18.47 -12.09 4.67
N SER A 14 18.54 -13.38 4.33
CA SER A 14 17.56 -14.39 4.77
C SER A 14 17.52 -14.52 6.30
N ILE A 15 18.68 -14.56 6.96
CA ILE A 15 18.76 -14.66 8.42
C ILE A 15 18.22 -13.39 9.11
N GLY A 16 18.39 -12.23 8.49
CA GLY A 16 17.87 -10.96 9.01
C GLY A 16 16.35 -10.91 9.08
N GLU A 17 15.65 -11.37 8.04
CA GLU A 17 14.19 -11.38 8.01
C GLU A 17 13.61 -12.43 8.98
N ASP A 18 14.24 -13.60 9.08
CA ASP A 18 13.85 -14.65 10.02
C ASP A 18 14.06 -14.22 11.49
N LEU A 19 15.14 -13.50 11.79
CA LEU A 19 15.43 -12.96 13.12
C LEU A 19 14.37 -11.94 13.58
N ILE A 20 13.88 -11.09 12.67
CA ILE A 20 12.83 -10.11 12.94
C ILE A 20 11.50 -10.80 13.26
N GLY A 21 11.13 -11.83 12.50
CA GLY A 21 9.93 -12.63 12.77
C GLY A 21 9.98 -13.33 14.13
N VAL A 22 11.14 -13.88 14.49
CA VAL A 22 11.37 -14.51 15.81
C VAL A 22 11.30 -13.47 16.94
N LEU A 23 11.98 -12.33 16.81
CA LEU A 23 11.95 -11.25 17.81
C LEU A 23 10.54 -10.71 18.05
N ALA A 24 9.76 -10.48 16.98
CA ALA A 24 8.37 -10.04 17.08
C ALA A 24 7.51 -11.07 17.84
N SER A 25 7.72 -12.37 17.59
CA SER A 25 6.99 -13.44 18.28
C SER A 25 7.33 -13.53 19.78
N VAL A 26 8.59 -13.29 20.14
CA VAL A 26 9.08 -13.30 21.53
C VAL A 26 8.54 -12.10 22.30
N ILE A 27 8.57 -10.90 21.71
CA ILE A 27 8.02 -9.67 22.32
C ILE A 27 6.52 -9.86 22.64
N VAL A 28 5.77 -10.48 21.74
CA VAL A 28 4.32 -10.68 21.90
C VAL A 28 4.01 -11.72 22.97
N LEU A 29 4.84 -12.76 23.09
CA LEU A 29 4.76 -13.74 24.17
C LEU A 29 5.01 -13.10 25.55
N ILE A 30 6.00 -12.21 25.65
CA ILE A 30 6.36 -11.52 26.90
C ILE A 30 5.28 -10.50 27.29
N VAL A 31 4.73 -9.74 26.34
CA VAL A 31 3.64 -8.78 26.56
C VAL A 31 2.33 -9.50 26.94
N GLY A 32 2.09 -10.71 26.41
CA GLY A 32 0.93 -11.52 26.75
C GLY A 32 0.92 -12.12 28.16
N TYR A 33 2.09 -12.29 28.80
CA TYR A 33 2.22 -13.00 30.08
C TYR A 33 1.78 -12.18 31.31
N ASN A 34 1.77 -10.83 31.25
CA ASN A 34 1.65 -9.99 32.45
C ASN A 34 0.28 -9.28 32.68
N GLY A 35 -0.76 -9.46 31.86
CA GLY A 35 -1.93 -8.58 31.95
C GLY A 35 -3.28 -9.17 31.53
N GLN A 36 -4.10 -9.56 32.50
CA GLN A 36 -5.49 -10.01 32.32
C GLN A 36 -6.41 -8.96 31.66
N VAL A 37 -6.08 -7.66 31.76
CA VAL A 37 -6.77 -6.53 31.09
C VAL A 37 -6.18 -6.14 29.72
N VAL A 38 -5.03 -6.72 29.35
CA VAL A 38 -4.39 -6.55 28.04
C VAL A 38 -4.82 -7.67 27.08
N ALA A 39 -5.63 -8.63 27.54
CA ALA A 39 -6.10 -9.77 26.74
C ALA A 39 -6.82 -9.34 25.44
N THR A 40 -7.63 -8.29 25.46
CA THR A 40 -8.37 -7.82 24.27
C THR A 40 -7.44 -7.15 23.23
N SER A 41 -6.48 -6.35 23.67
CA SER A 41 -5.46 -5.73 22.79
C SER A 41 -4.47 -6.77 22.26
N THR A 42 -4.08 -7.75 23.08
CA THR A 42 -3.19 -8.84 22.69
C THR A 42 -3.87 -9.77 21.68
N ILE A 43 -5.18 -10.05 21.78
CA ILE A 43 -5.92 -10.81 20.76
C ILE A 43 -5.97 -10.06 19.41
N ARG A 44 -6.13 -8.73 19.43
CA ARG A 44 -6.02 -7.89 18.21
C ARG A 44 -4.60 -7.89 17.65
N GLY A 45 -3.59 -7.78 18.51
CA GLY A 45 -2.18 -7.88 18.16
C GLY A 45 -1.83 -9.23 17.55
N ILE A 46 -2.31 -10.33 18.12
CA ILE A 46 -2.11 -11.70 17.59
C ILE A 46 -2.70 -11.83 16.18
N ARG A 47 -3.89 -11.28 15.90
CA ARG A 47 -4.46 -11.29 14.54
C ARG A 47 -3.65 -10.45 13.56
N PHE A 48 -3.16 -9.29 13.99
CA PHE A 48 -2.27 -8.46 13.17
C PHE A 48 -0.94 -9.16 12.88
N LEU A 49 -0.38 -9.84 13.88
CA LEU A 49 0.83 -10.65 13.73
C LEU A 49 0.61 -11.92 12.92
N GLN A 50 -0.61 -12.48 12.92
CA GLN A 50 -0.99 -13.57 12.02
C GLN A 50 -0.97 -13.09 10.56
N ILE A 51 -1.43 -11.87 10.28
CA ILE A 51 -1.31 -11.26 8.96
C ILE A 51 0.17 -11.02 8.61
N LEU A 52 1.00 -10.52 9.54
CA LEU A 52 2.44 -10.36 9.31
C LEU A 52 3.15 -11.71 9.09
N ARG A 53 2.75 -12.77 9.80
CA ARG A 53 3.26 -14.12 9.60
C ARG A 53 2.81 -14.69 8.26
N MET A 54 1.57 -14.44 7.85
CA MET A 54 1.09 -14.77 6.50
C MET A 54 1.88 -14.00 5.45
N LEU A 55 2.21 -12.73 5.68
CA LEU A 55 3.01 -11.90 4.76
C LEU A 55 4.46 -12.38 4.61
N HIS A 56 5.10 -12.84 5.68
CA HIS A 56 6.45 -13.42 5.64
C HIS A 56 6.46 -14.81 5.00
N VAL A 57 5.54 -15.70 5.42
CA VAL A 57 5.44 -17.09 4.92
C VAL A 57 4.97 -17.16 3.46
N ASP A 58 4.06 -16.28 3.04
CA ASP A 58 3.56 -16.24 1.64
C ASP A 58 4.60 -15.65 0.68
N ARG A 59 5.68 -15.02 1.20
CA ARG A 59 6.53 -14.18 0.38
C ARG A 59 7.99 -14.23 0.82
N GLN A 60 8.64 -15.36 0.52
CA GLN A 60 10.09 -15.55 0.33
C GLN A 60 10.72 -14.60 -0.74
N GLY A 61 10.23 -13.36 -0.82
CA GLY A 61 10.58 -12.36 -1.83
C GLY A 61 10.10 -12.69 -3.26
N GLY A 62 9.65 -13.92 -3.56
CA GLY A 62 9.32 -14.39 -4.91
C GLY A 62 8.33 -13.51 -5.66
N THR A 63 7.14 -13.29 -5.08
CA THR A 63 6.09 -12.44 -5.69
C THR A 63 6.50 -10.96 -5.77
N TRP A 64 7.29 -10.45 -4.80
CA TRP A 64 7.86 -9.08 -4.90
C TRP A 64 8.89 -8.97 -6.03
N ARG A 65 9.73 -9.98 -6.19
CA ARG A 65 10.75 -10.05 -7.24
C ARG A 65 10.11 -10.22 -8.62
N LEU A 66 9.05 -11.01 -8.73
CA LEU A 66 8.29 -11.19 -9.98
C LEU A 66 7.54 -9.92 -10.36
N LEU A 67 6.80 -9.31 -9.44
CA LEU A 67 6.12 -8.04 -9.67
C LEU A 67 7.13 -6.94 -10.06
N GLY A 68 8.22 -6.82 -9.31
CA GLY A 68 9.30 -5.89 -9.60
C GLY A 68 9.95 -6.14 -10.96
N SER A 69 10.17 -7.40 -11.35
CA SER A 69 10.72 -7.78 -12.66
C SER A 69 9.79 -7.34 -13.81
N VAL A 70 8.50 -7.63 -13.72
CA VAL A 70 7.51 -7.24 -14.74
C VAL A 70 7.42 -5.71 -14.85
N VAL A 71 7.36 -5.01 -13.71
CA VAL A 71 7.33 -3.55 -13.66
C VAL A 71 8.61 -2.95 -14.26
N PHE A 72 9.78 -3.53 -14.00
CA PHE A 72 11.04 -3.04 -14.53
C PHE A 72 11.13 -3.18 -16.07
N ILE A 73 10.65 -4.31 -16.59
CA ILE A 73 10.61 -4.60 -18.03
C ILE A 73 9.65 -3.64 -18.75
N HIS A 74 8.45 -3.43 -18.18
CA HIS A 74 7.41 -2.60 -18.79
C HIS A 74 7.39 -1.16 -18.25
N ARG A 75 8.46 -0.69 -17.59
CA ARG A 75 8.46 0.61 -16.89
C ARG A 75 8.10 1.77 -17.81
N GLN A 76 8.53 1.71 -19.06
CA GLN A 76 8.27 2.78 -20.03
C GLN A 76 6.79 2.84 -20.39
N GLU A 77 6.18 1.68 -20.63
CA GLU A 77 4.76 1.56 -20.97
C GLU A 77 3.87 1.89 -19.78
N LEU A 78 4.22 1.39 -18.59
CA LEU A 78 3.49 1.63 -17.35
C LEU A 78 3.51 3.10 -16.93
N ILE A 79 4.67 3.76 -16.99
CA ILE A 79 4.79 5.19 -16.66
C ILE A 79 4.03 6.03 -17.70
N THR A 80 4.09 5.67 -18.98
CA THR A 80 3.40 6.43 -20.03
C THR A 80 1.88 6.34 -19.90
N THR A 81 1.32 5.15 -19.66
CA THR A 81 -0.13 4.98 -19.46
C THR A 81 -0.61 5.62 -18.16
N LEU A 82 0.17 5.49 -17.07
CA LEU A 82 -0.11 6.19 -15.81
C LEU A 82 -0.07 7.71 -15.99
N TYR A 83 0.90 8.24 -16.73
CA TYR A 83 1.06 9.67 -16.98
C TYR A 83 -0.10 10.24 -17.81
N ILE A 84 -0.49 9.56 -18.89
CA ILE A 84 -1.63 9.98 -19.72
C ILE A 84 -2.93 9.88 -18.91
N GLY A 85 -3.11 8.80 -18.15
CA GLY A 85 -4.27 8.63 -17.27
C GLY A 85 -4.35 9.72 -16.19
N PHE A 86 -3.23 10.02 -15.53
CA PHE A 86 -3.17 11.07 -14.51
C PHE A 86 -3.40 12.46 -15.09
N LEU A 87 -2.79 12.81 -16.23
CA LEU A 87 -3.07 14.06 -16.93
C LEU A 87 -4.55 14.16 -17.31
N GLY A 88 -5.12 13.09 -17.86
CA GLY A 88 -6.54 13.02 -18.22
C GLY A 88 -7.44 13.20 -17.00
N LEU A 89 -7.10 12.60 -15.86
CA LEU A 89 -7.85 12.71 -14.60
C LEU A 89 -7.82 14.15 -14.08
N ILE A 90 -6.65 14.80 -14.07
CA ILE A 90 -6.51 16.21 -13.66
C ILE A 90 -7.31 17.15 -14.59
N PHE A 91 -7.24 16.93 -15.90
CA PHE A 91 -8.00 17.72 -16.89
C PHE A 91 -9.51 17.47 -16.80
N SER A 92 -9.93 16.21 -16.66
CA SER A 92 -11.34 15.82 -16.50
C SER A 92 -11.93 16.41 -15.23
N SER A 93 -11.23 16.27 -14.10
CA SER A 93 -11.63 16.84 -12.81
C SER A 93 -11.72 18.37 -12.85
N TYR A 94 -10.79 19.05 -13.53
CA TYR A 94 -10.87 20.50 -13.75
C TYR A 94 -12.05 20.92 -14.63
N PHE A 95 -12.36 20.13 -15.67
CA PHE A 95 -13.51 20.40 -16.51
C PHE A 95 -14.84 20.20 -15.77
N VAL A 96 -14.95 19.14 -14.96
CA VAL A 96 -16.11 18.88 -14.08
C VAL A 96 -16.29 20.03 -13.09
N TYR A 97 -15.21 20.47 -12.43
CA TYR A 97 -15.23 21.63 -11.54
C TYR A 97 -15.73 22.91 -12.25
N LEU A 98 -15.27 23.16 -13.48
CA LEU A 98 -15.74 24.31 -14.25
C LEU A 98 -17.16 24.17 -14.80
N ALA A 99 -17.65 22.95 -15.03
CA ALA A 99 -19.01 22.68 -15.49
C ALA A 99 -20.01 22.94 -14.38
N GLU A 100 -19.77 22.41 -13.18
CA GLU A 100 -20.66 22.64 -12.03
C GLU A 100 -20.66 24.09 -11.59
N LYS A 101 -19.48 24.73 -11.52
CA LYS A 101 -19.40 26.16 -11.20
C LYS A 101 -20.13 27.07 -12.19
N LYS A 102 -20.35 26.62 -13.44
CA LYS A 102 -21.14 27.35 -14.45
C LYS A 102 -22.64 27.06 -14.36
N GLU A 103 -23.04 25.87 -13.93
CA GLU A 103 -24.47 25.57 -13.68
C GLU A 103 -24.99 26.30 -12.44
N ASP A 104 -24.17 26.45 -11.39
CA ASP A 104 -24.54 27.17 -10.16
C ASP A 104 -24.78 28.67 -10.38
N GLU A 105 -24.18 29.28 -11.40
CA GLU A 105 -24.40 30.70 -11.70
C GLU A 105 -25.76 30.95 -12.39
N HIS A 106 -26.48 29.90 -12.80
CA HIS A 106 -27.75 30.00 -13.53
C HIS A 106 -28.97 29.44 -12.79
N VAL A 107 -28.80 28.91 -11.57
CA VAL A 107 -29.90 28.35 -10.78
C VAL A 107 -29.80 28.88 -9.36
N ASP A 108 -30.64 29.87 -9.07
CA ASP A 108 -30.95 30.24 -7.70
C ASP A 108 -31.44 29.01 -6.93
N ASP A 109 -30.85 28.83 -5.73
CA ASP A 109 -31.45 28.18 -4.56
C ASP A 109 -31.33 26.64 -4.46
N TYR A 110 -30.78 26.20 -3.32
CA TYR A 110 -30.77 24.84 -2.72
C TYR A 110 -30.31 23.62 -3.57
N LYS A 111 -29.07 23.63 -4.05
CA LYS A 111 -28.31 22.38 -4.22
C LYS A 111 -27.07 22.38 -3.34
N GLU A 112 -27.02 21.42 -2.43
CA GLU A 112 -25.82 21.01 -1.73
C GLU A 112 -24.87 20.44 -2.80
N THR A 113 -24.01 21.30 -3.36
CA THR A 113 -23.06 20.90 -4.37
C THR A 113 -21.99 20.05 -3.70
N ASP A 114 -21.99 18.75 -3.95
CA ASP A 114 -20.98 17.81 -3.42
C ASP A 114 -19.56 18.07 -3.97
N ILE A 115 -19.37 19.11 -4.81
CA ILE A 115 -18.12 19.45 -5.47
C ILE A 115 -17.70 20.91 -5.17
N LEU A 116 -17.67 21.28 -3.89
CA LEU A 116 -17.23 22.62 -3.45
C LEU A 116 -15.72 22.84 -3.67
N THR A 117 -14.93 21.76 -3.71
CA THR A 117 -13.46 21.83 -3.75
C THR A 117 -12.88 20.98 -4.88
N TYR A 118 -11.76 21.41 -5.44
CA TYR A 118 -10.96 20.61 -6.39
C TYR A 118 -10.66 19.19 -5.88
N ALA A 119 -10.55 19.00 -4.56
CA ALA A 119 -10.35 17.70 -3.93
C ALA A 119 -11.56 16.76 -4.08
N ASP A 120 -12.78 17.27 -4.03
CA ASP A 120 -14.00 16.48 -4.18
C ASP A 120 -14.21 16.07 -5.64
N ALA A 121 -13.93 16.99 -6.58
CA ALA A 121 -13.89 16.71 -8.01
C ALA A 121 -12.81 15.68 -8.37
N LEU A 122 -11.70 15.67 -7.63
CA LEU A 122 -10.59 14.73 -7.82
C LEU A 122 -10.93 13.35 -7.25
N TRP A 123 -11.59 13.30 -6.08
CA TRP A 123 -12.06 12.07 -5.46
C TRP A 123 -13.12 11.35 -6.31
N TRP A 124 -14.02 12.10 -6.96
CA TRP A 124 -14.98 11.56 -7.91
C TRP A 124 -14.34 11.03 -9.21
N GLY A 125 -13.15 11.51 -9.57
CA GLY A 125 -12.44 11.10 -10.79
C GLY A 125 -11.52 9.88 -10.64
N VAL A 126 -11.21 9.46 -9.41
CA VAL A 126 -10.36 8.29 -9.06
C VAL A 126 -11.19 7.02 -8.98
#